data_AF-A0A3B8PIQ8-F1
#
_entry.id   AF-A0A3B8PIQ8-F1
#
_cell.length_a   1.000
_cell.length_b   1.000
_cell.length_c   1.000
_cell.angle_alpha   90.00
_cell.angle_beta   90.00
_cell.angle_gamma   90.00
#
_symmetry.space_group_name_H-M   'P 1'
#
loop_
_entity.id
_entity.type
_entity.pdbx_description
1 polymer ?
#
loop_
_entity_poly.entity_id
_entity_poly.type
_entity_poly.pdbx_seq_one_letter_code
_entity_poly.pdbx_strand_id
1 'polypeptide(L)'
;MLAVALATLFMHVVSSRLPAQVVIQVAPRPAVRLQRRAERPSRMLHVTNRRLAQRLLKARELLEQKQLQSAVRMLQSVIVHPEDVFFRESGPDGDDDPAVPFRSLKLAAAEMLVQIGAEGRKAYELEYGVTARRLLEKARDVGGSELLEEVARKFFHSRAGREAAYALGNQSLDRGQTLMAAMRYEQLRKSGASELEPLLSIRTTLAWARLGQPVRAAEVLLAISPADRSKLAAREGGLAAALSQRTRDGMVRSLARLSEKAITGDGQVVGNWLAWRGRHDRLSPAAPAVPAAVPEWSFPTFQRELDDPKRQGRIQEVLGELGELESAERARDGLLLPAVDPLVVGDVAVFRSLFDIKAVHLPTGRHLWDSITVDPAFERVLDGNVPSYSVGGRSMRQSLTQLYLSQRAWYDRTIGSLSTDGRFVFAVDWVGVLGLRVFSPGGFGQPDTSA
;
A
#
# COMPACT_ATOMS: atom_id res chain seq x y z
N MET A 1 31.32 7.45 67.81
CA MET A 1 32.28 8.00 66.81
C MET A 1 32.57 6.87 65.85
N LEU A 2 31.75 6.61 64.83
CA LEU A 2 31.44 7.29 63.57
C LEU A 2 31.92 6.34 62.45
N ALA A 3 30.95 5.87 61.67
CA ALA A 3 31.02 4.71 60.82
C ALA A 3 31.73 4.99 59.49
N VAL A 4 32.46 4.00 58.99
CA VAL A 4 32.99 3.94 57.63
C VAL A 4 31.92 3.30 56.76
N ALA A 5 31.28 4.09 55.90
CA ALA A 5 30.31 3.61 54.93
C ALA A 5 30.78 3.91 53.49
N LEU A 6 30.58 2.89 52.65
CA LEU A 6 30.80 2.81 51.21
C LEU A 6 30.64 4.11 50.42
N ALA A 7 31.56 4.36 49.49
CA ALA A 7 31.33 5.19 48.31
C ALA A 7 31.71 4.42 47.05
N THR A 8 30.77 3.60 46.58
CA THR A 8 30.78 3.01 45.23
C THR A 8 30.40 4.11 44.25
N LEU A 9 31.38 4.62 43.50
CA LEU A 9 31.16 5.65 42.48
C LEU A 9 30.53 5.03 41.23
N PHE A 10 29.20 4.96 41.19
CA PHE A 10 28.45 4.74 39.95
C PHE A 10 28.53 6.03 39.10
N MET A 11 29.37 6.04 38.07
CA MET A 11 29.22 7.03 36.99
C MET A 11 27.96 6.72 36.19
N HIS A 12 26.85 7.35 36.55
CA HIS A 12 25.77 7.60 35.60
C HIS A 12 26.21 8.78 34.72
N VAL A 13 26.73 8.48 33.53
CA VAL A 13 26.80 9.47 32.45
C VAL A 13 25.37 9.67 31.94
N VAL A 14 24.68 10.63 32.55
CA VAL A 14 23.46 11.21 32.01
C VAL A 14 23.88 11.98 30.75
N SER A 15 23.52 11.49 29.57
CA SER A 15 23.63 12.26 28.33
C SER A 15 22.59 13.40 28.37
N SER A 16 23.00 14.51 28.96
CA SER A 16 22.27 15.77 28.93
C SER A 16 22.27 16.33 27.51
N ARG A 17 21.10 16.28 26.88
CA ARG A 17 20.56 17.25 25.90
C ARG A 17 21.63 18.10 25.19
N LEU A 18 22.12 17.61 24.05
CA LEU A 18 22.76 18.50 23.08
C LEU A 18 21.69 19.46 22.52
N PRO A 19 21.84 20.79 22.67
CA PRO A 19 20.90 21.74 22.09
C PRO A 19 21.01 21.67 20.57
N ALA A 20 19.87 21.48 19.89
CA ALA A 20 19.79 21.52 18.44
C ALA A 20 20.40 22.84 17.92
N GLN A 21 21.45 22.76 17.09
CA GLN A 21 22.15 23.93 16.56
C GLN A 21 21.35 24.73 15.50
N VAL A 22 20.15 24.28 15.12
CA VAL A 22 19.17 25.10 14.40
C VAL A 22 17.78 24.78 14.93
N VAL A 23 17.20 25.70 15.70
CA VAL A 23 15.76 25.72 15.97
C VAL A 23 15.13 26.60 14.90
N ILE A 24 14.50 25.99 13.89
CA ILE A 24 13.56 26.72 13.05
C ILE A 24 12.33 26.98 13.93
N GLN A 25 12.34 28.08 14.66
CA GLN A 25 11.11 28.64 15.18
C GLN A 25 10.32 29.13 13.98
N VAL A 26 9.30 28.36 13.60
CA VAL A 26 8.17 28.95 12.87
C VAL A 26 7.62 29.98 13.83
N ALA A 27 8.00 31.26 13.65
CA ALA A 27 7.44 32.35 14.42
C ALA A 27 5.92 32.15 14.40
N PRO A 28 5.23 32.04 15.55
CA PRO A 28 3.79 32.03 15.54
C PRO A 28 3.41 33.30 14.80
N ARG A 29 2.81 33.15 13.62
CA ARG A 29 2.21 34.28 12.92
C ARG A 29 1.42 35.00 14.01
N PRO A 30 1.69 36.29 14.28
CA PRO A 30 0.89 37.02 15.24
C PRO A 30 -0.53 36.71 14.87
N ALA A 31 -1.32 36.24 15.84
CA ALA A 31 -2.72 35.99 15.62
C ALA A 31 -3.30 37.33 15.18
N VAL A 32 -3.29 37.58 13.87
CA VAL A 32 -4.17 38.52 13.24
C VAL A 32 -5.49 37.93 13.67
N ARG A 33 -6.07 38.56 14.69
CA ARG A 33 -7.47 38.43 15.01
C ARG A 33 -8.10 38.95 13.73
N LEU A 34 -8.25 38.05 12.76
CA LEU A 34 -9.20 38.17 11.69
C LEU A 34 -10.47 38.40 12.49
N GLN A 35 -10.82 39.67 12.67
CA GLN A 35 -12.19 40.01 12.94
C GLN A 35 -12.93 39.18 11.92
N ARG A 36 -13.69 38.19 12.40
CA ARG A 36 -14.59 37.40 11.60
C ARG A 36 -15.56 38.44 11.06
N ARG A 37 -15.16 39.10 9.97
CA ARG A 37 -16.02 39.91 9.14
C ARG A 37 -17.06 38.89 8.75
N ALA A 38 -18.27 39.03 9.32
CA ALA A 38 -19.35 38.04 9.26
C ALA A 38 -19.21 37.30 7.94
N GLU A 39 -18.83 36.01 8.03
CA GLU A 39 -18.46 35.19 6.88
C GLU A 39 -19.54 35.46 5.82
N ARG A 40 -19.21 36.24 4.79
CA ARG A 40 -20.05 36.24 3.59
C ARG A 40 -19.98 34.77 3.19
N PRO A 41 -21.09 34.02 3.22
CA PRO A 41 -21.03 32.61 2.86
C PRO A 41 -20.37 32.60 1.50
N SER A 42 -19.20 31.94 1.42
CA SER A 42 -18.53 31.75 0.14
C SER A 42 -19.60 31.21 -0.79
N ARG A 43 -20.05 32.03 -1.75
CA ARG A 43 -21.03 31.60 -2.76
C ARG A 43 -20.26 30.59 -3.60
N MET A 44 -20.23 29.33 -3.15
CA MET A 44 -19.87 28.21 -3.99
C MET A 44 -20.85 28.28 -5.16
N LEU A 45 -20.33 28.67 -6.31
CA LEU A 45 -21.08 28.64 -7.56
C LEU A 45 -21.23 27.17 -7.93
N HIS A 46 -22.35 26.60 -7.53
CA HIS A 46 -22.73 25.26 -7.94
C HIS A 46 -23.16 25.32 -9.41
N VAL A 47 -22.59 24.44 -10.24
CA VAL A 47 -23.09 24.23 -11.60
C VAL A 47 -24.46 23.58 -11.47
N THR A 48 -25.49 24.26 -11.95
CA THR A 48 -26.88 23.78 -11.96
C THR A 48 -27.33 23.52 -13.39
N ASN A 49 -28.22 22.54 -13.58
CA ASN A 49 -28.81 22.25 -14.89
C ASN A 49 -30.25 21.78 -14.71
N ARG A 50 -31.19 22.65 -15.03
CA ARG A 50 -32.63 22.40 -14.88
C ARG A 50 -33.10 21.18 -15.67
N ARG A 51 -32.54 20.92 -16.85
CA ARG A 51 -32.93 19.77 -17.69
C ARG A 51 -32.51 18.44 -17.06
N LEU A 52 -31.32 18.37 -16.45
CA LEU A 52 -30.86 17.17 -15.75
C LEU A 52 -31.64 16.94 -14.45
N ALA A 53 -31.94 18.01 -13.71
CA ALA A 53 -32.81 17.92 -12.52
C ALA A 53 -34.22 17.43 -12.88
N GLN A 54 -34.81 17.92 -13.97
CA GLN A 54 -36.09 17.43 -14.48
C GLN A 54 -36.05 15.95 -14.86
N ARG A 55 -34.94 15.44 -15.41
CA ARG A 55 -34.81 13.99 -15.68
C ARG A 55 -34.82 13.16 -14.40
N LEU A 56 -34.17 13.63 -13.33
CA LEU A 56 -34.20 12.95 -12.04
C LEU A 56 -35.62 12.93 -11.47
N LEU A 57 -36.33 14.06 -11.50
CA LEU A 57 -37.74 14.13 -11.06
C LEU A 57 -38.63 13.22 -11.90
N LYS A 58 -38.44 13.21 -13.22
CA LYS A 58 -39.21 12.31 -14.10
C LYS A 58 -38.92 10.84 -13.82
N ALA A 59 -37.68 10.49 -13.49
CA ALA A 59 -37.34 9.14 -13.07
C ALA A 59 -38.08 8.74 -11.78
N ARG A 60 -38.24 9.66 -10.82
CA ARG A 60 -39.02 9.43 -9.59
C ARG A 60 -40.49 9.12 -9.90
N GLU A 61 -41.13 9.93 -10.76
CA GLU A 61 -42.51 9.66 -11.21
C GLU A 61 -42.65 8.28 -11.87
N LEU A 62 -41.67 7.90 -12.72
CA LEU A 62 -41.66 6.60 -13.38
C LEU A 62 -41.53 5.44 -12.38
N LEU A 63 -40.78 5.63 -11.28
CA LEU A 63 -40.69 4.64 -10.20
C LEU A 63 -42.01 4.51 -9.44
N GLU A 64 -42.71 5.61 -9.17
CA GLU A 64 -44.05 5.59 -8.56
C GLU A 64 -45.06 4.86 -9.45
N GLN A 65 -44.94 5.01 -10.77
CA GLN A 65 -45.74 4.31 -11.78
C GLN A 65 -45.29 2.86 -12.04
N LYS A 66 -44.30 2.34 -11.29
CA LYS A 66 -43.70 1.00 -11.46
C LYS A 66 -43.08 0.73 -12.84
N GLN A 67 -42.75 1.79 -13.60
CA GLN A 67 -42.09 1.69 -14.91
C GLN A 67 -40.57 1.61 -14.75
N LEU A 68 -40.09 0.48 -14.22
CA LEU A 68 -38.70 0.30 -13.78
C LEU A 68 -37.66 0.51 -14.90
N GLN A 69 -37.87 -0.07 -16.08
CA GLN A 69 -36.90 0.05 -17.20
C GLN A 69 -36.72 1.49 -17.66
N SER A 70 -37.82 2.22 -17.83
CA SER A 70 -37.81 3.65 -18.22
C SER A 70 -37.14 4.51 -17.16
N ALA A 71 -37.43 4.26 -15.88
CA ALA A 71 -36.78 4.95 -14.77
C ALA A 71 -35.27 4.69 -14.75
N VAL A 72 -34.84 3.44 -14.90
CA VAL A 72 -33.43 3.05 -14.96
C VAL A 72 -32.70 3.76 -16.10
N ARG A 73 -33.31 3.87 -17.29
CA ARG A 73 -32.71 4.60 -18.41
C ARG A 73 -32.52 6.09 -18.11
N MET A 74 -33.52 6.72 -17.48
CA MET A 74 -33.42 8.13 -17.08
C MET A 74 -32.34 8.34 -16.03
N LEU A 75 -32.29 7.51 -14.99
CA LEU A 75 -31.28 7.57 -13.93
C LEU A 75 -29.88 7.35 -14.49
N GLN A 76 -29.71 6.37 -15.38
CA GLN A 76 -28.43 6.12 -16.03
C GLN A 76 -27.96 7.32 -16.86
N SER A 77 -28.88 8.00 -17.56
CA SER A 77 -28.55 9.20 -18.34
C SER A 77 -27.97 10.34 -17.49
N VAL A 78 -28.39 10.43 -16.22
CA VAL A 78 -27.85 11.39 -15.25
C VAL A 78 -26.45 10.95 -14.79
N ILE A 79 -26.28 9.66 -14.49
CA ILE A 79 -25.00 9.09 -14.01
C ILE A 79 -23.88 9.24 -15.06
N VAL A 80 -24.16 8.95 -16.32
CA VAL A 80 -23.15 8.97 -17.40
C VAL A 80 -22.81 10.36 -17.92
N HIS A 81 -23.53 11.40 -17.51
CA HIS A 81 -23.21 12.78 -17.86
C HIS A 81 -21.75 13.09 -17.49
N PRO A 82 -20.96 13.84 -18.29
CA PRO A 82 -19.54 14.03 -18.02
C PRO A 82 -19.26 14.63 -16.63
N GLU A 83 -19.97 15.70 -16.30
CA GLU A 83 -19.84 16.43 -15.05
C GLU A 83 -20.98 16.11 -14.08
N ASP A 84 -20.71 16.23 -12.79
CA ASP A 84 -21.75 16.23 -11.77
C ASP A 84 -22.32 17.64 -11.62
N VAL A 85 -23.62 17.70 -11.38
CA VAL A 85 -24.40 18.94 -11.33
C VAL A 85 -25.18 18.92 -10.03
N PHE A 86 -25.35 20.07 -9.40
CA PHE A 86 -26.04 20.16 -8.13
C PHE A 86 -27.44 20.74 -8.30
N PHE A 87 -28.37 20.30 -7.46
CA PHE A 87 -29.74 20.77 -7.42
C PHE A 87 -30.21 20.92 -5.97
N ARG A 88 -31.31 21.65 -5.78
CA ARG A 88 -32.07 21.68 -4.53
C ARG A 88 -33.36 20.91 -4.76
N GLU A 89 -33.79 20.13 -3.77
CA GLU A 89 -35.12 19.57 -3.80
C GLU A 89 -36.10 20.70 -3.51
N SER A 90 -36.92 21.06 -4.51
CA SER A 90 -37.98 22.04 -4.35
C SER A 90 -39.02 21.50 -3.37
N GLY A 91 -39.57 22.38 -2.53
CA GLY A 91 -40.65 22.03 -1.61
C GLY A 91 -41.95 21.63 -2.34
N PRO A 92 -43.01 21.26 -1.61
CA PRO A 92 -44.31 20.90 -2.19
C PRO A 92 -44.87 21.96 -3.16
N ASP A 93 -44.53 23.22 -2.93
CA ASP A 93 -45.00 24.38 -3.70
C ASP A 93 -44.11 24.74 -4.91
N GLY A 94 -43.07 23.95 -5.19
CA GLY A 94 -42.20 24.11 -6.36
C GLY A 94 -41.20 25.27 -6.27
N ASP A 95 -41.15 25.99 -5.15
CA ASP A 95 -40.18 27.05 -4.90
C ASP A 95 -38.88 26.49 -4.32
N ASP A 96 -37.76 27.06 -4.75
CA ASP A 96 -36.43 26.67 -4.27
C ASP A 96 -36.21 27.26 -2.87
N ASP A 97 -36.45 26.47 -1.83
CA ASP A 97 -36.13 26.90 -0.45
C ASP A 97 -34.61 27.12 -0.33
N PRO A 98 -34.14 28.37 -0.09
CA PRO A 98 -32.72 28.66 0.02
C PRO A 98 -32.06 28.01 1.24
N ALA A 99 -32.82 27.52 2.22
CA ALA A 99 -32.33 26.76 3.35
C ALA A 99 -31.96 25.31 2.99
N VAL A 100 -32.48 24.76 1.88
CA VAL A 100 -32.16 23.40 1.44
C VAL A 100 -30.74 23.34 0.84
N PRO A 101 -29.86 22.46 1.34
CA PRO A 101 -28.51 22.35 0.82
C PRO A 101 -28.51 21.79 -0.60
N PHE A 102 -27.56 22.27 -1.41
CA PHE A 102 -27.32 21.68 -2.73
C PHE A 102 -26.90 20.22 -2.61
N ARG A 103 -27.47 19.37 -3.46
CA ARG A 103 -27.19 17.95 -3.53
C ARG A 103 -26.70 17.57 -4.92
N SER A 104 -25.76 16.63 -4.99
CA SER A 104 -25.29 16.05 -6.26
C SER A 104 -26.43 15.29 -6.95
N LEU A 105 -26.66 15.56 -8.24
CA LEU A 105 -27.64 14.85 -9.07
C LEU A 105 -27.21 13.40 -9.29
N LYS A 106 -25.92 13.14 -9.51
CA LYS A 106 -25.43 11.76 -9.70
C LYS A 106 -25.58 10.94 -8.42
N LEU A 107 -25.27 11.52 -7.26
CA LEU A 107 -25.46 10.87 -5.98
C LEU A 107 -26.93 10.55 -5.74
N ALA A 108 -27.83 11.51 -5.99
CA ALA A 108 -29.27 11.30 -5.87
C ALA A 108 -29.78 10.20 -6.82
N ALA A 109 -29.30 10.17 -8.07
CA ALA A 109 -29.65 9.13 -9.04
C ALA A 109 -29.17 7.74 -8.61
N ALA A 110 -27.93 7.65 -8.11
CA ALA A 110 -27.35 6.39 -7.62
C ALA A 110 -28.09 5.87 -6.39
N GLU A 111 -28.46 6.75 -5.46
CA GLU A 111 -29.26 6.38 -4.29
C GLU A 111 -30.65 5.87 -4.67
N MET A 112 -31.32 6.52 -5.64
CA MET A 112 -32.60 6.00 -6.16
C MET A 112 -32.42 4.59 -6.73
N LEU A 113 -31.37 4.33 -7.52
CA LEU A 113 -31.09 2.98 -8.04
C LEU A 113 -30.89 1.94 -6.94
N VAL A 114 -30.28 2.32 -5.81
CA VAL A 114 -30.13 1.45 -4.63
C VAL A 114 -31.49 1.19 -3.97
N GLN A 115 -32.32 2.22 -3.80
CA GLN A 115 -33.62 2.14 -3.12
C GLN A 115 -34.63 1.24 -3.84
N ILE A 116 -34.57 1.11 -5.17
CA ILE A 116 -35.43 0.17 -5.93
C ILE A 116 -35.18 -1.29 -5.51
N GLY A 117 -33.99 -1.61 -4.99
CA GLY A 117 -33.65 -2.93 -4.48
C GLY A 117 -33.42 -3.97 -5.58
N ALA A 118 -33.89 -5.20 -5.36
CA ALA A 118 -33.54 -6.35 -6.21
C ALA A 118 -34.16 -6.27 -7.62
N GLU A 119 -35.38 -5.75 -7.76
CA GLU A 119 -36.04 -5.61 -9.06
C GLU A 119 -35.35 -4.56 -9.94
N GLY A 120 -34.95 -3.43 -9.35
CA GLY A 120 -34.19 -2.39 -10.04
C GLY A 120 -32.84 -2.89 -10.53
N ARG A 121 -32.13 -3.68 -9.72
CA ARG A 121 -30.88 -4.33 -10.13
C ARG A 121 -31.07 -5.27 -11.32
N LYS A 122 -32.15 -6.08 -11.33
CA LYS A 122 -32.46 -6.95 -12.48
C LYS A 122 -32.77 -6.14 -13.73
N ALA A 123 -33.57 -5.09 -13.62
CA ALA A 123 -33.87 -4.19 -14.74
C ALA A 123 -32.62 -3.49 -15.28
N TYR A 124 -31.74 -3.04 -14.38
CA TYR A 124 -30.45 -2.42 -14.74
C TYR A 124 -29.52 -3.40 -15.44
N GLU A 125 -29.42 -4.64 -14.96
CA GLU A 125 -28.61 -5.67 -15.60
C GLU A 125 -29.14 -6.04 -17.00
N LEU A 126 -30.47 -6.12 -17.17
CA LEU A 126 -31.10 -6.38 -18.47
C LEU A 126 -30.76 -5.27 -19.48
N GLU A 127 -30.80 -4.01 -19.06
CA GLU A 127 -30.61 -2.86 -19.94
C GLU A 127 -29.12 -2.59 -20.24
N TYR A 128 -28.25 -2.70 -19.23
CA TYR A 128 -26.86 -2.23 -19.31
C TYR A 128 -25.78 -3.30 -19.07
N GLY A 129 -26.16 -4.52 -18.69
CA GLY A 129 -25.21 -5.59 -18.33
C GLY A 129 -24.25 -5.95 -19.47
N VAL A 130 -24.78 -6.15 -20.70
CA VAL A 130 -23.97 -6.51 -21.88
C VAL A 130 -22.94 -5.42 -22.21
N THR A 131 -23.38 -4.16 -22.23
CA THR A 131 -22.51 -3.01 -22.50
C THR A 131 -21.42 -2.88 -21.44
N ALA A 132 -21.78 -3.01 -20.16
CA ALA A 132 -20.82 -2.94 -19.06
C ALA A 132 -19.81 -4.10 -19.09
N ARG A 133 -20.26 -5.31 -19.42
CA ARG A 133 -19.41 -6.50 -19.57
C ARG A 133 -18.36 -6.31 -20.66
N ARG A 134 -18.78 -5.86 -21.84
CA ARG A 134 -17.88 -5.61 -22.98
C ARG A 134 -16.83 -4.55 -22.66
N LEU A 135 -17.22 -3.48 -21.97
CA LEU A 135 -16.28 -2.43 -21.55
C LEU A 135 -15.30 -2.95 -20.49
N LEU A 136 -15.74 -3.81 -19.57
CA LEU A 136 -14.86 -4.43 -18.58
C LEU A 136 -13.84 -5.38 -19.22
N GLU A 137 -14.25 -6.16 -20.22
CA GLU A 137 -13.34 -7.04 -20.98
C GLU A 137 -12.30 -6.21 -21.71
N LYS A 138 -12.72 -5.16 -22.42
CA LYS A 138 -11.80 -4.21 -23.05
C LYS A 138 -10.83 -3.59 -22.06
N ALA A 139 -11.31 -3.21 -20.87
CA ALA A 139 -10.46 -2.66 -19.81
C ALA A 139 -9.41 -3.66 -19.31
N ARG A 140 -9.73 -4.96 -19.27
CA ARG A 140 -8.80 -6.03 -18.90
C ARG A 140 -7.77 -6.27 -20.00
N ASP A 141 -8.17 -6.24 -21.26
CA ASP A 141 -7.28 -6.54 -22.41
C ASP A 141 -6.29 -5.41 -22.68
N VAL A 142 -6.75 -4.15 -22.68
CA VAL A 142 -5.89 -2.98 -22.94
C VAL A 142 -4.95 -2.71 -21.77
N GLY A 143 -5.36 -3.09 -20.56
CA GLY A 143 -4.69 -2.69 -19.33
C GLY A 143 -4.90 -1.21 -19.00
N GLY A 144 -4.61 -0.85 -17.74
CA GLY A 144 -4.74 0.52 -17.25
C GLY A 144 -6.01 0.79 -16.43
N SER A 145 -5.91 1.77 -15.51
CA SER A 145 -6.95 2.07 -14.53
C SER A 145 -8.11 2.88 -15.09
N GLU A 146 -7.92 3.64 -16.18
CA GLU A 146 -8.90 4.62 -16.68
C GLU A 146 -10.20 3.96 -17.18
N LEU A 147 -10.09 2.92 -18.03
CA LEU A 147 -11.26 2.19 -18.51
C LEU A 147 -11.97 1.44 -17.38
N LEU A 148 -11.22 0.90 -16.41
CA LEU A 148 -11.80 0.29 -15.21
C LEU A 148 -12.58 1.32 -14.38
N GLU A 149 -12.03 2.52 -14.20
CA GLU A 149 -12.70 3.64 -13.52
C GLU A 149 -13.94 4.09 -14.26
N GLU A 150 -13.91 4.13 -15.58
CA GLU A 150 -15.08 4.44 -16.39
C GLU A 150 -16.19 3.40 -16.18
N VAL A 151 -15.88 2.11 -16.24
CA VAL A 151 -16.85 1.04 -16.00
C VAL A 151 -17.41 1.09 -14.58
N ALA A 152 -16.54 1.22 -13.58
CA ALA A 152 -16.94 1.30 -12.18
C ALA A 152 -17.84 2.51 -11.90
N ARG A 153 -17.54 3.67 -12.50
CA ARG A 153 -18.29 4.92 -12.27
C ARG A 153 -19.61 4.96 -13.05
N LYS A 154 -19.60 4.56 -14.32
CA LYS A 154 -20.79 4.64 -15.19
C LYS A 154 -21.75 3.49 -14.95
N PHE A 155 -21.24 2.29 -14.64
CA PHE A 155 -22.05 1.07 -14.62
C PHE A 155 -22.04 0.39 -13.25
N PHE A 156 -21.75 1.10 -12.15
CA PHE A 156 -21.63 0.56 -10.79
C PHE A 156 -22.76 -0.41 -10.39
N HIS A 157 -23.99 -0.16 -10.84
CA HIS A 157 -25.15 -0.97 -10.48
C HIS A 157 -25.30 -2.26 -11.28
N SER A 158 -24.49 -2.47 -12.33
CA SER A 158 -24.35 -3.76 -13.02
C SER A 158 -23.34 -4.67 -12.33
N ARG A 159 -23.39 -5.97 -12.63
CA ARG A 159 -22.38 -6.94 -12.15
C ARG A 159 -20.97 -6.56 -12.61
N ALA A 160 -20.81 -6.19 -13.88
CA ALA A 160 -19.51 -5.78 -14.43
C ALA A 160 -18.98 -4.50 -13.77
N GLY A 161 -19.85 -3.52 -13.46
CA GLY A 161 -19.44 -2.31 -12.72
C GLY A 161 -18.94 -2.61 -11.32
N ARG A 162 -19.60 -3.53 -10.61
CA ARG A 162 -19.14 -3.97 -9.27
C ARG A 162 -17.81 -4.72 -9.34
N GLU A 163 -17.63 -5.60 -10.33
CA GLU A 163 -16.35 -6.26 -10.60
C GLU A 163 -15.24 -5.25 -10.88
N ALA A 164 -15.51 -4.22 -11.68
CA ALA A 164 -14.55 -3.16 -11.98
C ALA A 164 -14.18 -2.35 -10.71
N ALA A 165 -15.18 -1.96 -9.92
CA ALA A 165 -14.97 -1.26 -8.66
C ALA A 165 -14.17 -2.11 -7.66
N TYR A 166 -14.41 -3.43 -7.64
CA TYR A 166 -13.66 -4.38 -6.82
C TYR A 166 -12.21 -4.49 -7.26
N ALA A 167 -11.96 -4.59 -8.57
CA ALA A 167 -10.61 -4.61 -9.13
C ALA A 167 -9.83 -3.32 -8.81
N LEU A 168 -10.47 -2.16 -8.89
CA LEU A 168 -9.88 -0.87 -8.48
C LEU A 168 -9.59 -0.83 -6.98
N GLY A 169 -10.46 -1.43 -6.15
CA GLY A 169 -10.21 -1.61 -4.72
C GLY A 169 -8.96 -2.44 -4.46
N ASN A 170 -8.78 -3.56 -5.18
CA ASN A 170 -7.58 -4.41 -5.08
C ASN A 170 -6.35 -3.62 -5.49
N GLN A 171 -6.38 -2.95 -6.65
CA GLN A 171 -5.27 -2.12 -7.12
C GLN A 171 -4.91 -1.01 -6.11
N SER A 172 -5.91 -0.39 -5.49
CA SER A 172 -5.70 0.62 -4.45
C SER A 172 -5.00 0.00 -3.23
N LEU A 173 -5.45 -1.17 -2.78
CA LEU A 173 -4.88 -1.88 -1.65
C LEU A 173 -3.44 -2.33 -1.92
N ASP A 174 -3.17 -2.87 -3.11
CA ASP A 174 -1.84 -3.32 -3.55
C ASP A 174 -0.85 -2.15 -3.64
N ARG A 175 -1.34 -0.95 -3.94
CA ARG A 175 -0.57 0.30 -3.96
C ARG A 175 -0.42 0.97 -2.59
N GLY A 176 -0.99 0.37 -1.53
CA GLY A 176 -0.99 0.96 -0.19
C GLY A 176 -1.98 2.11 0.00
N GLN A 177 -2.87 2.37 -0.97
CA GLN A 177 -3.94 3.37 -0.87
C GLN A 177 -5.12 2.81 -0.05
N THR A 178 -4.82 2.41 1.19
CA THR A 178 -5.69 1.58 2.03
C THR A 178 -7.05 2.24 2.33
N LEU A 179 -7.08 3.57 2.52
CA LEU A 179 -8.35 4.30 2.70
C LEU A 179 -9.25 4.25 1.46
N MET A 180 -8.66 4.45 0.27
CA MET A 180 -9.40 4.38 -0.99
C MET A 180 -9.96 2.98 -1.20
N ALA A 181 -9.16 1.94 -0.93
CA ALA A 181 -9.61 0.56 -0.97
C ALA A 181 -10.77 0.32 0.01
N ALA A 182 -10.61 0.71 1.27
CA ALA A 182 -11.64 0.55 2.31
C ALA A 182 -12.96 1.23 1.93
N MET A 183 -12.91 2.46 1.42
CA MET A 183 -14.10 3.19 0.98
C MET A 183 -14.81 2.51 -0.19
N ARG A 184 -14.06 2.02 -1.20
CA ARG A 184 -14.63 1.31 -2.34
C ARG A 184 -15.27 -0.02 -1.94
N TYR A 185 -14.59 -0.80 -1.09
CA TYR A 185 -15.15 -2.07 -0.62
C TYR A 185 -16.39 -1.86 0.23
N GLU A 186 -16.39 -0.84 1.10
CA GLU A 186 -17.56 -0.48 1.91
C GLU A 186 -18.75 -0.08 1.03
N GLN A 187 -18.50 0.68 -0.04
CA GLN A 187 -19.53 1.03 -1.03
C GLN A 187 -20.11 -0.23 -1.69
N LEU A 188 -19.27 -1.19 -2.10
CA LEU A 188 -19.71 -2.46 -2.66
C LEU A 188 -20.54 -3.29 -1.67
N ARG A 189 -20.11 -3.37 -0.40
CA ARG A 189 -20.85 -4.10 0.65
C ARG A 189 -22.23 -3.49 0.87
N LYS A 190 -22.30 -2.16 0.98
CA LYS A 190 -23.58 -1.43 1.12
C LYS A 190 -24.50 -1.57 -0.09
N SER A 191 -23.93 -1.76 -1.28
CA SER A 191 -24.73 -2.01 -2.50
C SER A 191 -25.32 -3.42 -2.58
N GLY A 192 -24.90 -4.34 -1.69
CA GLY A 192 -25.37 -5.73 -1.67
C GLY A 192 -24.69 -6.60 -2.72
N ALA A 193 -23.40 -6.38 -2.98
CA ALA A 193 -22.57 -7.14 -3.93
C ALA A 193 -22.24 -8.57 -3.43
N SER A 194 -23.25 -9.40 -3.18
CA SER A 194 -23.10 -10.73 -2.59
C SER A 194 -22.29 -11.69 -3.46
N GLU A 195 -22.20 -11.47 -4.77
CA GLU A 195 -21.39 -12.25 -5.69
C GLU A 195 -19.88 -12.12 -5.45
N LEU A 196 -19.44 -11.10 -4.69
CA LEU A 196 -18.05 -10.87 -4.33
C LEU A 196 -17.72 -11.39 -2.92
N GLU A 197 -18.71 -11.86 -2.17
CA GLU A 197 -18.52 -12.42 -0.84
C GLU A 197 -17.99 -13.86 -0.90
N PRO A 198 -17.22 -14.31 0.10
CA PRO A 198 -16.80 -13.60 1.32
C PRO A 198 -15.54 -12.73 1.15
N LEU A 199 -14.91 -12.76 -0.02
CA LEU A 199 -13.63 -12.09 -0.29
C LEU A 199 -13.75 -10.56 -0.15
N LEU A 200 -14.90 -9.98 -0.51
CA LEU A 200 -15.18 -8.57 -0.32
C LEU A 200 -15.12 -8.18 1.17
N SER A 201 -15.84 -8.88 2.04
CA SER A 201 -15.81 -8.60 3.48
C SER A 201 -14.42 -8.83 4.07
N ILE A 202 -13.70 -9.89 3.67
CA ILE A 202 -12.31 -10.14 4.09
C ILE A 202 -11.39 -8.95 3.77
N ARG A 203 -11.40 -8.48 2.52
CA ARG A 203 -10.57 -7.34 2.08
C ARG A 203 -10.99 -6.04 2.75
N THR A 204 -12.28 -5.86 3.01
CA THR A 204 -12.81 -4.71 3.76
C THR A 204 -12.27 -4.71 5.19
N THR A 205 -12.32 -5.86 5.89
CA THR A 205 -11.76 -6.03 7.24
C THR A 205 -10.27 -5.73 7.25
N LEU A 206 -9.50 -6.30 6.33
CA LEU A 206 -8.06 -6.07 6.25
C LEU A 206 -7.74 -4.59 6.07
N ALA A 207 -8.44 -3.90 5.15
CA ALA A 207 -8.24 -2.48 4.91
C ALA A 207 -8.56 -1.62 6.15
N TRP A 208 -9.70 -1.88 6.82
CA TRP A 208 -10.03 -1.16 8.06
C TRP A 208 -9.06 -1.47 9.20
N ALA A 209 -8.62 -2.72 9.34
CA ALA A 209 -7.65 -3.11 10.35
C ALA A 209 -6.31 -2.37 10.16
N ARG A 210 -5.78 -2.35 8.92
CA ARG A 210 -4.55 -1.62 8.55
C ARG A 210 -4.62 -0.12 8.84
N LEU A 211 -5.79 0.49 8.68
CA LEU A 211 -6.04 1.90 9.00
C LEU A 211 -6.14 2.20 10.52
N GLY A 212 -6.02 1.18 11.37
CA GLY A 212 -6.21 1.30 12.81
C GLY A 212 -7.67 1.50 13.20
N GLN A 213 -8.61 0.94 12.43
CA GLN A 213 -10.04 0.94 12.70
C GLN A 213 -10.55 -0.48 13.05
N PRO A 214 -10.01 -1.14 14.10
CA PRO A 214 -10.31 -2.55 14.38
C PRO A 214 -11.77 -2.79 14.78
N VAL A 215 -12.46 -1.79 15.31
CA VAL A 215 -13.89 -1.87 15.65
C VAL A 215 -14.74 -2.04 14.38
N ARG A 216 -14.51 -1.19 13.36
CA ARG A 216 -15.19 -1.30 12.06
C ARG A 216 -14.82 -2.60 11.35
N ALA A 217 -13.55 -3.00 11.43
CA ALA A 217 -13.07 -4.26 10.88
C ALA A 217 -13.77 -5.48 11.50
N ALA A 218 -14.00 -5.47 12.83
CA ALA A 218 -14.73 -6.53 13.52
C ALA A 218 -16.21 -6.54 13.16
N GLU A 219 -16.87 -5.38 13.01
CA GLU A 219 -18.26 -5.29 12.55
C GLU A 219 -18.44 -5.92 11.16
N VAL A 220 -17.48 -5.73 10.26
CA VAL A 220 -17.46 -6.38 8.94
C VAL A 220 -17.43 -7.89 9.08
N LEU A 221 -16.53 -8.45 9.90
CA LEU A 221 -16.42 -9.90 10.10
C LEU A 221 -17.67 -10.51 10.74
N LEU A 222 -18.28 -9.78 11.69
CA LEU A 222 -19.50 -10.21 12.38
C LEU A 222 -20.71 -10.25 11.44
N ALA A 223 -20.70 -9.48 10.36
CA ALA A 223 -21.74 -9.49 9.33
C ALA A 223 -21.58 -10.62 8.29
N ILE A 224 -20.43 -11.30 8.23
CA ILE A 224 -20.22 -12.48 7.36
C ILE A 224 -21.04 -13.67 7.88
N SER A 225 -21.54 -14.52 6.98
CA SER A 225 -22.26 -15.75 7.34
C SER A 225 -21.43 -16.64 8.30
N PRO A 226 -22.06 -17.32 9.28
CA PRO A 226 -21.33 -18.21 10.20
C PRO A 226 -20.58 -19.33 9.47
N ALA A 227 -21.16 -19.88 8.40
CA ALA A 227 -20.55 -20.95 7.62
C ALA A 227 -19.25 -20.49 6.92
N ASP A 228 -19.25 -19.30 6.30
CA ASP A 228 -18.05 -18.74 5.68
C ASP A 228 -17.01 -18.38 6.73
N ARG A 229 -17.45 -17.82 7.87
CA ARG A 229 -16.57 -17.49 8.99
C ARG A 229 -15.81 -18.72 9.49
N SER A 230 -16.49 -19.84 9.72
CA SER A 230 -15.85 -21.09 10.15
C SER A 230 -14.87 -21.64 9.12
N LYS A 231 -15.22 -21.62 7.82
CA LYS A 231 -14.31 -22.04 6.74
C LYS A 231 -13.05 -21.19 6.68
N LEU A 232 -13.18 -19.88 6.90
CA LEU A 232 -12.06 -18.94 6.86
C LEU A 232 -11.21 -18.99 8.14
N ALA A 233 -11.83 -19.24 9.29
CA ALA A 233 -11.14 -19.42 10.57
C ALA A 233 -10.25 -20.67 10.60
N ALA A 234 -10.59 -21.70 9.81
CA ALA A 234 -9.78 -22.91 9.64
C ALA A 234 -8.49 -22.70 8.84
N ARG A 235 -8.28 -21.51 8.25
CA ARG A 235 -7.04 -21.14 7.56
C ARG A 235 -6.01 -20.62 8.55
N GLU A 236 -4.80 -20.39 8.07
CA GLU A 236 -3.73 -19.76 8.87
C GLU A 236 -3.65 -18.23 8.64
N GLY A 237 -2.92 -17.55 9.52
CA GLY A 237 -2.62 -16.11 9.42
C GLY A 237 -3.39 -15.21 10.37
N GLY A 238 -2.99 -13.94 10.44
CA GLY A 238 -3.50 -12.98 11.43
C GLY A 238 -5.01 -12.70 11.32
N LEU A 239 -5.59 -12.81 10.13
CA LEU A 239 -7.04 -12.67 9.95
C LEU A 239 -7.81 -13.91 10.43
N ALA A 240 -7.29 -15.10 10.21
CA ALA A 240 -7.88 -16.33 10.72
C ALA A 240 -7.87 -16.34 12.26
N ALA A 241 -6.79 -15.87 12.88
CA ALA A 241 -6.71 -15.69 14.32
C ALA A 241 -7.81 -14.75 14.86
N ALA A 242 -8.18 -13.70 14.11
CA ALA A 242 -9.30 -12.83 14.46
C ALA A 242 -10.65 -13.52 14.28
N LEU A 243 -10.84 -14.25 13.18
CA LEU A 243 -12.07 -15.02 12.89
C LEU A 243 -12.35 -16.12 13.92
N SER A 244 -11.31 -16.71 14.51
CA SER A 244 -11.40 -17.72 15.56
C SER A 244 -11.79 -17.18 16.94
N GLN A 245 -11.81 -15.84 17.11
CA GLN A 245 -12.23 -15.23 18.37
C GLN A 245 -13.75 -15.36 18.57
N ARG A 246 -14.17 -15.77 19.77
CA ARG A 246 -15.60 -15.92 20.10
C ARG A 246 -16.28 -14.61 20.51
N THR A 247 -15.51 -13.62 20.96
CA THR A 247 -16.03 -12.33 21.44
C THR A 247 -15.61 -11.19 20.53
N ARG A 248 -16.46 -10.16 20.44
CA ARG A 248 -16.15 -8.93 19.69
C ARG A 248 -14.84 -8.31 20.16
N ASP A 249 -14.62 -8.24 21.47
CA ASP A 249 -13.40 -7.66 22.04
C ASP A 249 -12.15 -8.47 21.69
N GLY A 250 -12.26 -9.80 21.66
CA GLY A 250 -11.20 -10.68 21.18
C GLY A 250 -10.86 -10.39 19.72
N MET A 251 -11.88 -10.26 18.86
CA MET A 251 -11.69 -9.91 17.44
C MET A 251 -11.01 -8.56 17.28
N VAL A 252 -11.49 -7.53 17.99
CA VAL A 252 -10.94 -6.17 17.95
C VAL A 252 -9.46 -6.17 18.37
N ARG A 253 -9.11 -6.85 19.47
CA ARG A 253 -7.71 -6.98 19.91
C ARG A 253 -6.84 -7.71 18.90
N SER A 254 -7.35 -8.77 18.27
CA SER A 254 -6.61 -9.51 17.25
C SER A 254 -6.39 -8.66 15.99
N LEU A 255 -7.42 -7.95 15.53
CA LEU A 255 -7.35 -7.07 14.36
C LEU A 255 -6.51 -5.82 14.61
N ALA A 256 -6.44 -5.32 15.84
CA ALA A 256 -5.58 -4.21 16.21
C ALA A 256 -4.09 -4.53 15.98
N ARG A 257 -3.69 -5.82 16.04
CA ARG A 257 -2.31 -6.24 15.71
C ARG A 257 -1.98 -6.12 14.22
N LEU A 258 -3.00 -6.04 13.36
CA LEU A 258 -2.84 -5.80 11.92
C LEU A 258 -2.81 -4.29 11.60
N SER A 259 -2.97 -3.43 12.61
CA SER A 259 -2.92 -1.99 12.45
C SER A 259 -1.51 -1.54 12.11
N GLU A 260 -1.37 -0.76 11.05
CA GLU A 260 -0.14 -0.07 10.73
C GLU A 260 0.06 1.16 11.62
N LYS A 261 -0.97 1.59 12.37
CA LYS A 261 -0.84 2.58 13.44
C LYS A 261 -0.40 1.84 14.70
N ALA A 262 0.88 1.95 15.05
CA ALA A 262 1.29 1.71 16.42
C ALA A 262 0.67 2.82 17.28
N ILE A 263 -0.27 2.47 18.16
CA ILE A 263 -0.66 3.38 19.24
C ILE A 263 0.45 3.24 20.30
N THR A 264 1.43 4.13 20.28
CA THR A 264 2.29 4.36 21.43
C THR A 264 1.74 5.55 22.20
N GLY A 265 1.42 5.34 23.48
CA GLY A 265 0.79 6.34 24.36
C GLY A 265 1.67 7.55 24.67
N ASP A 266 2.95 7.52 24.31
CA ASP A 266 3.96 8.43 24.86
C ASP A 266 4.62 9.35 23.81
N GLY A 267 4.10 9.41 22.58
CA GLY A 267 4.62 10.34 21.56
C GLY A 267 6.05 10.06 21.08
N GLN A 268 6.71 9.01 21.57
CA GLN A 268 7.94 8.47 20.98
C GLN A 268 7.56 7.56 19.81
N VAL A 269 7.81 8.06 18.60
CA VAL A 269 7.71 7.28 17.37
C VAL A 269 9.01 6.50 17.20
N VAL A 270 9.14 5.37 17.91
CA VAL A 270 9.94 4.26 17.40
C VAL A 270 8.96 3.31 16.73
N GLY A 271 8.45 3.74 15.58
CA GLY A 271 7.57 2.91 14.77
C GLY A 271 8.40 1.82 14.11
N ASN A 272 7.95 0.57 14.17
CA ASN A 272 8.53 -0.48 13.33
C ASN A 272 8.47 -0.05 11.86
N TRP A 273 9.56 -0.29 11.13
CA TRP A 273 9.63 -0.15 9.69
C TRP A 273 9.40 -1.53 9.06
N LEU A 274 8.14 -1.87 8.83
CA LEU A 274 7.72 -3.20 8.36
C LEU A 274 7.77 -3.35 6.83
N ALA A 275 7.93 -2.24 6.11
CA ALA A 275 8.07 -2.20 4.66
C ALA A 275 8.83 -0.93 4.25
N TRP A 276 9.11 -0.77 2.96
CA TRP A 276 9.62 0.48 2.41
C TRP A 276 8.75 1.67 2.84
N ARG A 277 9.38 2.73 3.38
CA ARG A 277 8.70 3.90 4.01
C ARG A 277 7.85 3.56 5.24
N GLY A 278 8.23 2.48 5.92
CA GLY A 278 7.85 2.09 7.27
C GLY A 278 6.53 1.33 7.40
N ARG A 279 5.51 1.73 6.64
CA ARG A 279 4.18 1.10 6.61
C ARG A 279 3.85 0.60 5.21
N HIS A 280 2.87 -0.32 5.07
CA HIS A 280 2.47 -0.80 3.74
C HIS A 280 1.81 0.30 2.88
N ASP A 281 1.23 1.33 3.51
CA ASP A 281 0.79 2.56 2.81
C ASP A 281 1.94 3.52 2.45
N ARG A 282 3.16 3.22 2.88
CA ARG A 282 4.40 3.98 2.59
C ARG A 282 4.40 5.40 3.15
N LEU A 283 3.65 5.62 4.23
CA LEU A 283 3.44 6.93 4.86
C LEU A 283 3.80 6.92 6.35
N SER A 284 4.77 6.10 6.78
CA SER A 284 5.17 6.10 8.18
C SER A 284 5.78 7.44 8.57
N PRO A 285 5.29 8.09 9.64
CA PRO A 285 6.00 9.21 10.23
C PRO A 285 7.29 8.70 10.87
N ALA A 286 8.32 9.51 10.85
CA ALA A 286 9.57 9.28 11.56
C ALA A 286 9.83 10.44 12.51
N ALA A 287 10.49 10.18 13.63
CA ALA A 287 11.04 11.26 14.44
C ALA A 287 12.06 12.04 13.59
N PRO A 288 12.14 13.38 13.74
CA PRO A 288 13.20 14.15 13.11
C PRO A 288 14.57 13.60 13.54
N ALA A 289 15.39 13.22 12.56
CA ALA A 289 16.75 12.76 12.80
C ALA A 289 17.74 13.76 12.19
N VAL A 290 18.78 14.12 12.93
CA VAL A 290 19.94 14.83 12.40
C VAL A 290 20.96 13.77 12.02
N PRO A 291 21.45 13.72 10.76
CA PRO A 291 22.51 12.78 10.39
C PRO A 291 23.71 12.98 11.32
N ALA A 292 24.03 11.96 12.12
CA ALA A 292 25.26 11.95 12.89
C ALA A 292 26.43 11.63 11.95
N ALA A 293 27.56 12.34 12.10
CA ALA A 293 28.75 12.11 11.27
C ALA A 293 29.46 10.78 11.58
N VAL A 294 29.17 10.17 12.75
CA VAL A 294 29.79 8.93 13.20
C VAL A 294 28.67 7.92 13.55
N PRO A 295 28.66 6.73 12.94
CA PRO A 295 27.70 5.69 13.28
C PRO A 295 28.02 5.08 14.66
N GLU A 296 26.99 4.70 15.42
CA GLU A 296 27.17 4.00 16.71
C GLU A 296 27.83 2.63 16.54
N TRP A 297 27.52 1.95 15.44
CA TRP A 297 28.15 0.72 15.00
C TRP A 297 28.03 0.60 13.48
N SER A 298 28.84 -0.28 12.89
CA SER A 298 28.77 -0.61 11.46
C SER A 298 28.74 -2.13 11.30
N PHE A 299 28.05 -2.59 10.27
CA PHE A 299 27.98 -4.00 9.91
C PHE A 299 28.40 -4.20 8.45
N PRO A 300 29.34 -5.10 8.16
CA PRO A 300 29.78 -5.36 6.79
C PRO A 300 28.67 -6.05 6.01
N THR A 301 28.14 -5.37 4.99
CA THR A 301 27.09 -5.93 4.12
C THR A 301 27.63 -6.99 3.17
N PHE A 302 28.94 -6.99 2.88
CA PHE A 302 29.58 -7.92 1.95
C PHE A 302 30.49 -8.92 2.69
N GLN A 303 29.91 -9.66 3.64
CA GLN A 303 30.61 -10.71 4.38
C GLN A 303 29.73 -11.96 4.53
N ARG A 304 30.31 -13.11 4.23
CA ARG A 304 29.76 -14.44 4.48
C ARG A 304 30.91 -15.40 4.74
N GLU A 305 30.77 -16.26 5.74
CA GLU A 305 31.72 -17.35 5.95
C GLU A 305 31.40 -18.46 4.96
N LEU A 306 32.36 -18.81 4.09
CA LEU A 306 32.26 -19.91 3.15
C LEU A 306 33.33 -20.95 3.46
N ASP A 307 32.96 -22.23 3.40
CA ASP A 307 33.89 -23.34 3.65
C ASP A 307 34.96 -23.48 2.56
N ASP A 308 34.66 -23.06 1.33
CA ASP A 308 35.59 -23.12 0.19
C ASP A 308 36.52 -21.90 0.17
N PRO A 309 37.85 -22.08 0.40
CA PRO A 309 38.81 -20.98 0.40
C PRO A 309 38.90 -20.24 -0.94
N LYS A 310 38.62 -20.91 -2.07
CA LYS A 310 38.64 -20.26 -3.39
C LYS A 310 37.50 -19.25 -3.52
N ARG A 311 36.30 -19.67 -3.12
CA ARG A 311 35.12 -18.77 -3.09
C ARG A 311 35.31 -17.64 -2.09
N GLN A 312 35.96 -17.90 -0.95
CA GLN A 312 36.32 -16.86 0.02
C GLN A 312 37.29 -15.82 -0.57
N GLY A 313 38.30 -16.27 -1.34
CA GLY A 313 39.19 -15.37 -2.09
C GLY A 313 38.44 -14.54 -3.13
N ARG A 314 37.51 -15.16 -3.87
CA ARG A 314 36.69 -14.47 -4.87
C ARG A 314 35.81 -13.37 -4.25
N ILE A 315 35.30 -13.54 -3.04
CA ILE A 315 34.58 -12.48 -2.32
C ILE A 315 35.47 -11.24 -2.15
N GLN A 316 36.75 -11.40 -1.78
CA GLN A 316 37.65 -10.26 -1.59
C GLN A 316 37.94 -9.54 -2.91
N GLU A 317 38.09 -10.28 -4.02
CA GLU A 317 38.24 -9.69 -5.35
C GLU A 317 37.01 -8.88 -5.76
N VAL A 318 35.81 -9.46 -5.58
CA VAL A 318 34.53 -8.81 -5.91
C VAL A 318 34.29 -7.57 -5.04
N LEU A 319 34.73 -7.58 -3.79
CA LEU A 319 34.70 -6.40 -2.91
C LEU A 319 35.60 -5.27 -3.44
N GLY A 320 36.78 -5.63 -3.96
CA GLY A 320 37.66 -4.69 -4.67
C GLY A 320 36.98 -4.09 -5.91
N GLU A 321 36.39 -4.93 -6.76
CA GLU A 321 35.63 -4.49 -7.95
C GLU A 321 34.48 -3.53 -7.58
N LEU A 322 33.77 -3.77 -6.47
CA LEU A 322 32.72 -2.88 -5.97
C LEU A 322 33.27 -1.50 -5.55
N GLY A 323 34.42 -1.47 -4.87
CA GLY A 323 35.07 -0.22 -4.46
C GLY A 323 35.56 0.62 -5.65
N GLU A 324 36.06 -0.03 -6.70
CA GLU A 324 36.42 0.65 -7.95
C GLU A 324 35.19 1.25 -8.64
N LEU A 325 34.09 0.51 -8.72
CA LEU A 325 32.83 0.99 -9.27
C LEU A 325 32.28 2.19 -8.49
N GLU A 326 32.26 2.09 -7.16
CA GLU A 326 31.83 3.19 -6.30
C GLU A 326 32.66 4.46 -6.54
N SER A 327 33.99 4.31 -6.60
CA SER A 327 34.91 5.43 -6.86
C SER A 327 34.67 6.05 -8.24
N ALA A 328 34.47 5.23 -9.26
CA ALA A 328 34.21 5.68 -10.63
C ALA A 328 32.85 6.40 -10.76
N GLU A 329 31.81 5.93 -10.08
CA GLU A 329 30.48 6.54 -10.11
C GLU A 329 30.45 7.85 -9.29
N ARG A 330 31.11 7.91 -8.13
CA ARG A 330 31.24 9.15 -7.35
C ARG A 330 32.03 10.23 -8.11
N ALA A 331 33.05 9.83 -8.86
CA ALA A 331 33.83 10.76 -9.70
C ALA A 331 33.02 11.39 -10.85
N ARG A 332 31.85 10.83 -11.18
CA ARG A 332 30.91 11.37 -12.18
C ARG A 332 29.89 12.36 -11.57
N ASP A 333 30.19 12.93 -10.40
CA ASP A 333 29.30 13.79 -9.59
C ASP A 333 28.00 13.11 -9.14
N GLY A 334 27.96 11.77 -9.13
CA GLY A 334 26.79 11.00 -8.71
C GLY A 334 26.68 10.88 -7.20
N LEU A 335 25.55 11.33 -6.64
CA LEU A 335 25.12 10.87 -5.31
C LEU A 335 24.67 9.41 -5.44
N LEU A 336 25.45 8.49 -4.88
CA LEU A 336 25.11 7.08 -4.82
C LEU A 336 24.26 6.80 -3.59
N LEU A 337 22.98 6.51 -3.82
CA LEU A 337 22.09 6.01 -2.78
C LEU A 337 21.96 4.49 -2.95
N PRO A 338 22.13 3.70 -1.87
CA PRO A 338 21.88 2.28 -1.92
C PRO A 338 20.43 1.98 -2.37
N ALA A 339 20.26 0.95 -3.18
CA ALA A 339 18.94 0.48 -3.62
C ALA A 339 18.21 -0.37 -2.56
N VAL A 340 18.79 -0.48 -1.37
CA VAL A 340 18.31 -1.33 -0.26
C VAL A 340 17.58 -0.50 0.79
N ASP A 341 16.43 -0.99 1.24
CA ASP A 341 15.70 -0.41 2.36
C ASP A 341 15.64 -1.40 3.53
N PRO A 342 16.24 -1.07 4.69
CA PRO A 342 16.16 -1.95 5.86
C PRO A 342 14.76 -1.96 6.47
N LEU A 343 14.40 -3.11 7.04
CA LEU A 343 13.29 -3.27 7.97
C LEU A 343 13.77 -3.08 9.40
N VAL A 344 12.93 -2.49 10.24
CA VAL A 344 13.16 -2.37 11.68
C VAL A 344 11.96 -2.93 12.42
N VAL A 345 12.16 -4.00 13.19
CA VAL A 345 11.10 -4.67 13.96
C VAL A 345 11.56 -4.76 15.40
N GLY A 346 11.09 -3.84 16.25
CA GLY A 346 11.63 -3.66 17.59
C GLY A 346 13.14 -3.39 17.53
N ASP A 347 13.92 -4.22 18.23
CA ASP A 347 15.39 -4.11 18.31
C ASP A 347 16.12 -4.91 17.21
N VAL A 348 15.43 -5.34 16.16
CA VAL A 348 16.01 -6.10 15.05
C VAL A 348 15.97 -5.27 13.78
N ALA A 349 17.13 -5.08 13.16
CA ALA A 349 17.24 -4.57 11.80
C ALA A 349 17.44 -5.73 10.84
N VAL A 350 16.59 -5.83 9.82
CA VAL A 350 16.73 -6.81 8.74
C VAL A 350 16.97 -6.06 7.45
N PHE A 351 18.02 -6.41 6.72
CA PHE A 351 18.35 -5.73 5.48
C PHE A 351 18.89 -6.71 4.46
N ARG A 352 18.79 -6.31 3.20
CA ARG A 352 19.37 -7.08 2.10
C ARG A 352 20.82 -6.66 1.91
N SER A 353 21.71 -7.64 1.86
CA SER A 353 23.05 -7.43 1.30
C SER A 353 22.99 -7.44 -0.22
N LEU A 354 24.13 -7.45 -0.92
CA LEU A 354 24.12 -7.62 -2.37
C LEU A 354 23.62 -9.00 -2.80
N PHE A 355 23.74 -10.03 -1.94
CA PHE A 355 23.52 -11.43 -2.32
C PHE A 355 22.65 -12.24 -1.36
N ASP A 356 22.41 -11.78 -0.14
CA ASP A 356 21.59 -12.46 0.86
C ASP A 356 20.77 -11.47 1.69
N ILE A 357 20.05 -11.95 2.70
CA ILE A 357 19.35 -11.12 3.69
C ILE A 357 20.00 -11.39 5.04
N LYS A 358 20.24 -10.33 5.81
CA LYS A 358 20.88 -10.41 7.11
C LYS A 358 20.01 -9.73 8.17
N ALA A 359 20.12 -10.23 9.39
CA ALA A 359 19.53 -9.59 10.56
C ALA A 359 20.57 -9.30 11.64
N VAL A 360 20.45 -8.13 12.24
CA VAL A 360 21.32 -7.66 13.32
C VAL A 360 20.49 -7.08 14.45
N HIS A 361 21.05 -7.13 15.65
CA HIS A 361 20.52 -6.42 16.81
C HIS A 361 20.78 -4.92 16.65
N LEU A 362 19.72 -4.14 16.43
CA LEU A 362 19.79 -2.71 16.09
C LEU A 362 20.56 -1.86 17.12
N PRO A 363 20.47 -2.09 18.45
CA PRO A 363 21.25 -1.30 19.39
C PRO A 363 22.77 -1.59 19.39
N THR A 364 23.20 -2.78 18.98
CA THR A 364 24.63 -3.18 19.13
C THR A 364 25.32 -3.59 17.84
N GLY A 365 24.60 -3.73 16.73
CA GLY A 365 25.12 -4.25 15.47
C GLY A 365 25.46 -5.74 15.48
N ARG A 366 25.13 -6.47 16.55
CA ARG A 366 25.46 -7.90 16.68
C ARG A 366 24.68 -8.71 15.63
N HIS A 367 25.38 -9.58 14.88
CA HIS A 367 24.77 -10.53 13.95
C HIS A 367 23.78 -11.46 14.67
N LEU A 368 22.62 -11.70 14.04
CA LEU A 368 21.61 -12.62 14.56
C LEU A 368 21.45 -13.83 13.66
N TRP A 369 21.30 -13.61 12.35
CA TRP A 369 21.16 -14.68 11.35
C TRP A 369 21.35 -14.14 9.93
N ASP A 370 21.66 -15.06 9.00
CA ASP A 370 21.66 -14.85 7.56
C ASP A 370 20.56 -15.69 6.90
N SER A 371 20.07 -15.27 5.74
CA SER A 371 19.20 -16.11 4.93
C SER A 371 19.97 -17.32 4.39
N ILE A 372 19.25 -18.44 4.32
CA ILE A 372 19.75 -19.68 3.72
C ILE A 372 19.93 -19.48 2.21
N THR A 373 18.98 -18.77 1.57
CA THR A 373 19.02 -18.48 0.15
C THR A 373 19.96 -17.33 -0.17
N VAL A 374 20.71 -17.49 -1.25
CA VAL A 374 21.61 -16.51 -1.84
C VAL A 374 21.15 -16.22 -3.28
N ASP A 375 21.37 -15.00 -3.77
CA ASP A 375 21.09 -14.63 -5.15
C ASP A 375 21.89 -15.57 -6.10
N PRO A 376 21.23 -16.34 -6.97
CA PRO A 376 21.91 -17.24 -7.90
C PRO A 376 22.81 -16.53 -8.89
N ALA A 377 22.54 -15.25 -9.20
CA ALA A 377 23.45 -14.45 -9.99
C ALA A 377 24.78 -14.23 -9.25
N PHE A 378 24.76 -14.17 -7.92
CA PHE A 378 25.97 -14.11 -7.11
C PHE A 378 26.75 -15.42 -7.12
N GLU A 379 26.08 -16.57 -7.03
CA GLU A 379 26.76 -17.88 -7.13
C GLU A 379 27.56 -17.98 -8.44
N ARG A 380 27.01 -17.50 -9.56
CA ARG A 380 27.75 -17.44 -10.82
C ARG A 380 28.95 -16.49 -10.78
N VAL A 381 28.83 -15.36 -10.08
CA VAL A 381 29.94 -14.42 -9.87
C VAL A 381 31.06 -15.06 -9.03
N LEU A 382 30.70 -15.87 -8.03
CA LEU A 382 31.65 -16.61 -7.19
C LEU A 382 32.34 -17.75 -7.95
N ASP A 383 31.64 -18.44 -8.85
CA ASP A 383 32.20 -19.51 -9.68
C ASP A 383 33.23 -19.01 -10.71
N GLY A 384 33.30 -17.70 -10.96
CA GLY A 384 34.25 -17.07 -11.89
C GLY A 384 34.00 -17.39 -13.38
N ASN A 385 33.08 -18.30 -13.69
CA ASN A 385 32.67 -18.67 -15.04
C ASN A 385 31.66 -17.68 -15.62
N VAL A 386 32.07 -16.43 -15.76
CA VAL A 386 31.16 -15.36 -16.18
C VAL A 386 31.54 -14.80 -17.54
N PRO A 387 30.73 -15.04 -18.60
CA PRO A 387 31.06 -14.54 -19.93
C PRO A 387 31.12 -13.01 -19.93
N SER A 388 32.11 -12.45 -20.64
CA SER A 388 32.12 -11.02 -20.96
C SER A 388 31.17 -10.77 -22.13
N TYR A 389 30.25 -9.81 -21.99
CA TYR A 389 29.26 -9.52 -23.03
C TYR A 389 29.60 -8.23 -23.78
N SER A 390 29.47 -8.27 -25.11
CA SER A 390 29.45 -7.08 -25.95
C SER A 390 28.01 -6.59 -26.09
N VAL A 391 27.70 -5.41 -25.56
CA VAL A 391 26.43 -4.74 -25.84
C VAL A 391 26.53 -4.11 -27.22
N GLY A 392 25.65 -4.50 -28.16
CA GLY A 392 25.65 -3.96 -29.53
C GLY A 392 25.63 -2.43 -29.53
N GLY A 393 26.64 -1.83 -30.17
CA GLY A 393 26.80 -0.37 -30.25
C GLY A 393 27.72 0.27 -29.20
N ARG A 394 28.32 -0.50 -28.27
CA ARG A 394 29.37 -0.01 -27.35
C ARG A 394 30.66 -0.80 -27.54
N SER A 395 31.80 -0.10 -27.65
CA SER A 395 33.14 -0.70 -27.75
C SER A 395 33.61 -1.37 -26.44
N MET A 396 32.96 -1.05 -25.31
CA MET A 396 33.33 -1.55 -23.99
C MET A 396 32.68 -2.92 -23.72
N ARG A 397 33.48 -3.95 -23.50
CA ARG A 397 33.03 -5.20 -22.87
C ARG A 397 32.66 -4.87 -21.42
N GLN A 398 31.42 -5.16 -21.01
CA GLN A 398 31.03 -5.00 -19.61
C GLN A 398 31.18 -6.35 -18.90
N SER A 399 31.89 -6.34 -17.77
CA SER A 399 31.97 -7.50 -16.87
C SER A 399 30.57 -7.76 -16.30
N LEU A 400 30.10 -9.00 -16.33
CA LEU A 400 28.82 -9.34 -15.70
C LEU A 400 28.88 -9.14 -14.18
N THR A 401 30.05 -9.34 -13.56
CA THR A 401 30.27 -9.00 -12.14
C THR A 401 30.00 -7.53 -11.90
N GLN A 402 30.53 -6.64 -12.74
CA GLN A 402 30.28 -5.20 -12.62
C GLN A 402 28.80 -4.83 -12.87
N LEU A 403 28.15 -5.46 -13.86
CA LEU A 403 26.72 -5.25 -14.14
C LEU A 403 25.85 -5.71 -12.97
N TYR A 404 26.18 -6.85 -12.38
CA TYR A 404 25.51 -7.38 -11.20
C TYR A 404 25.70 -6.46 -10.00
N LEU A 405 26.95 -6.14 -9.65
CA LEU A 405 27.27 -5.30 -8.48
C LEU A 405 26.62 -3.93 -8.57
N SER A 406 26.72 -3.26 -9.72
CA SER A 406 26.12 -1.93 -9.90
C SER A 406 24.60 -1.96 -9.75
N GLN A 407 23.93 -2.95 -10.33
CA GLN A 407 22.48 -3.09 -10.23
C GLN A 407 22.04 -3.38 -8.79
N ARG A 408 22.64 -4.38 -8.13
CA ARG A 408 22.27 -4.75 -6.75
C ARG A 408 22.59 -3.66 -5.74
N ALA A 409 23.66 -2.89 -5.95
CA ALA A 409 24.06 -1.83 -5.03
C ALA A 409 23.18 -0.58 -5.17
N TRP A 410 22.90 -0.10 -6.38
CA TRP A 410 22.39 1.27 -6.57
C TRP A 410 21.11 1.41 -7.40
N TYR A 411 20.76 0.42 -8.24
CA TYR A 411 19.64 0.60 -9.20
C TYR A 411 18.43 -0.30 -8.93
N ASP A 412 18.63 -1.51 -8.43
CA ASP A 412 17.58 -2.51 -8.31
C ASP A 412 16.83 -2.42 -6.98
N ARG A 413 15.83 -1.55 -6.95
CA ARG A 413 14.92 -1.43 -5.80
C ARG A 413 13.94 -2.59 -5.67
N THR A 414 13.73 -3.38 -6.73
CA THR A 414 12.81 -4.52 -6.68
C THR A 414 13.39 -5.59 -5.76
N ILE A 415 14.65 -5.96 -5.97
CA ILE A 415 15.33 -6.91 -5.10
C ILE A 415 15.69 -6.27 -3.74
N GLY A 416 16.06 -4.98 -3.71
CA GLY A 416 16.50 -4.29 -2.50
C GLY A 416 15.40 -3.97 -1.48
N SER A 417 14.13 -4.09 -1.87
CA SER A 417 12.99 -3.87 -0.98
C SER A 417 12.55 -5.15 -0.26
N LEU A 418 12.31 -5.03 1.05
CA LEU A 418 11.81 -6.11 1.90
C LEU A 418 10.46 -5.72 2.51
N SER A 419 9.72 -6.71 3.01
CA SER A 419 8.54 -6.49 3.85
C SER A 419 8.40 -7.58 4.90
N THR A 420 7.61 -7.33 5.95
CA THR A 420 7.38 -8.32 7.02
C THR A 420 5.98 -8.18 7.60
N ASP A 421 5.46 -9.28 8.15
CA ASP A 421 4.25 -9.31 8.98
C ASP A 421 4.58 -9.36 10.49
N GLY A 422 5.85 -9.19 10.85
CA GLY A 422 6.38 -9.32 12.21
C GLY A 422 6.76 -10.75 12.61
N ARG A 423 6.45 -11.76 11.79
CA ARG A 423 6.88 -13.16 11.98
C ARG A 423 7.78 -13.66 10.87
N PHE A 424 7.46 -13.30 9.62
CA PHE A 424 8.18 -13.69 8.42
C PHE A 424 8.69 -12.45 7.69
N VAL A 425 9.81 -12.60 6.99
CA VAL A 425 10.35 -11.60 6.06
C VAL A 425 10.07 -12.09 4.64
N PHE A 426 9.50 -11.21 3.83
CA PHE A 426 9.15 -11.45 2.44
C PHE A 426 10.07 -10.61 1.56
N ALA A 427 10.69 -11.27 0.58
CA ALA A 427 11.60 -10.67 -0.37
C ALA A 427 11.28 -11.16 -1.79
N VAL A 428 11.61 -10.35 -2.78
CA VAL A 428 11.60 -10.78 -4.19
C VAL A 428 13.02 -11.17 -4.55
N ASP A 429 13.20 -12.37 -5.10
CA ASP A 429 14.49 -12.88 -5.57
C ASP A 429 14.43 -13.28 -7.04
N TRP A 430 15.57 -13.69 -7.61
CA TRP A 430 15.66 -14.26 -8.96
C TRP A 430 15.24 -13.29 -10.08
N VAL A 431 15.45 -11.99 -9.90
CA VAL A 431 15.05 -10.94 -10.87
C VAL A 431 16.01 -10.81 -12.07
N GLY A 432 17.03 -11.66 -12.15
CA GLY A 432 18.06 -11.60 -13.20
C GLY A 432 18.98 -10.39 -13.07
N VAL A 433 19.76 -10.12 -14.13
CA VAL A 433 20.64 -8.94 -14.27
C VAL A 433 20.34 -8.29 -15.62
N LEU A 434 19.88 -7.05 -15.62
CA LEU A 434 19.54 -6.29 -16.83
C LEU A 434 20.81 -6.05 -17.68
N GLY A 435 20.67 -6.10 -19.00
CA GLY A 435 21.81 -6.04 -19.94
C GLY A 435 22.30 -7.41 -20.40
N LEU A 436 21.91 -8.50 -19.74
CA LEU A 436 21.98 -9.85 -20.29
C LEU A 436 20.81 -10.05 -21.28
N ARG A 437 21.08 -10.02 -22.60
CA ARG A 437 20.16 -10.66 -23.57
C ARG A 437 20.36 -12.17 -23.54
N VAL A 438 19.95 -12.83 -22.45
CA VAL A 438 19.77 -14.29 -22.41
C VAL A 438 18.51 -14.59 -21.60
N PHE A 439 17.36 -14.19 -22.12
CA PHE A 439 16.09 -14.82 -21.75
C PHE A 439 15.51 -15.45 -23.01
N SER A 440 16.13 -16.55 -23.46
CA SER A 440 15.43 -17.51 -24.32
C SER A 440 14.53 -18.36 -23.43
N PRO A 441 13.26 -18.62 -23.81
CA PRO A 441 12.29 -19.35 -22.97
C PRO A 441 12.71 -20.76 -22.53
N GLY A 442 13.76 -21.35 -23.12
CA GLY A 442 14.23 -22.70 -22.81
C GLY A 442 15.16 -22.83 -21.59
N GLY A 443 15.45 -21.74 -20.87
CA GLY A 443 16.40 -21.74 -19.74
C GLY A 443 15.78 -22.00 -18.36
N PHE A 444 14.46 -22.15 -18.26
CA PHE A 444 13.83 -22.64 -17.03
C PHE A 444 14.07 -24.15 -16.95
N GLY A 445 15.19 -24.55 -16.34
CA GLY A 445 15.26 -25.86 -15.71
C GLY A 445 14.05 -26.00 -14.79
N GLN A 446 13.35 -27.13 -14.89
CA GLN A 446 12.26 -27.45 -13.99
C GLN A 446 12.69 -27.23 -12.54
N PRO A 447 11.80 -26.75 -11.65
CA PRO A 447 12.08 -26.81 -10.23
C PRO A 447 12.33 -28.27 -9.85
N ASP A 448 13.53 -28.55 -9.31
CA ASP A 448 13.83 -29.83 -8.70
C ASP A 448 12.82 -30.05 -7.58
N THR A 449 11.94 -31.02 -7.76
CA THR A 449 10.86 -31.38 -6.82
C THR A 449 11.31 -32.47 -5.84
N SER A 450 12.61 -32.54 -5.54
CA SER A 450 13.17 -33.47 -4.57
C SER A 450 13.89 -32.72 -3.44
N ALA A 451 13.13 -32.34 -2.41
CA ALA A 451 13.49 -32.39 -0.98
C ALA A 451 12.27 -31.98 -0.15
#